data_AF-A0A852TJM4-F1
#
_entry.id   AF-A0A852TJM4-F1
#
_cell.length_a   1.000
_cell.length_b   1.000
_cell.length_c   1.000
_cell.angle_alpha   90.00
_cell.angle_beta   90.00
_cell.angle_gamma   90.00
#
_symmetry.space_group_name_H-M   'P 1'
#
loop_
_entity.id
_entity.type
_entity.pdbx_description
1 polymer ?
#
loop_
_entity_poly.entity_id
_entity_poly.type
_entity_poly.pdbx_seq_one_letter_code
_entity_poly.pdbx_strand_id
1 'polypeptide(L)'
;MSQVLKRTKYCNLLVQGLSQEGEDISAVERIFVKALNREEIRFAWYKEKNGSKHFQLRPLDLTEEELLELLKDGVNKGVFTSDFRKKLKEIL
;
A
#
# COMPACT_ATOMS: atom_id res chain seq x y z
N MET A 1 8.94 -14.66 -10.74
CA MET A 1 7.52 -14.22 -10.74
C MET A 1 7.17 -13.81 -9.33
N SER A 2 6.78 -12.56 -9.10
CA SER A 2 6.38 -12.12 -7.76
C SER A 2 5.10 -12.84 -7.33
N GLN A 3 5.15 -13.52 -6.19
CA GLN A 3 4.02 -14.26 -5.65
C GLN A 3 2.92 -13.27 -5.24
N VAL A 4 1.68 -13.52 -5.68
CA VAL A 4 0.52 -12.70 -5.31
C VAL A 4 0.21 -12.92 -3.83
N LEU A 5 0.25 -11.86 -3.02
CA LEU A 5 -0.02 -11.89 -1.58
C LEU A 5 -1.48 -12.19 -1.26
N LYS A 6 -2.42 -11.61 -2.03
CA LYS A 6 -3.86 -11.81 -1.85
C LYS A 6 -4.60 -11.66 -3.16
N ARG A 7 -5.62 -12.49 -3.38
CA ARG A 7 -6.51 -12.40 -4.55
C ARG A 7 -7.91 -12.01 -4.10
N THR A 8 -8.52 -11.06 -4.81
CA THR A 8 -9.92 -10.68 -4.64
C THR A 8 -10.63 -10.73 -6.00
N LYS A 9 -11.96 -10.54 -6.02
CA LYS A 9 -12.68 -10.38 -7.30
C LYS A 9 -12.19 -9.16 -8.10
N TYR A 10 -11.83 -8.08 -7.39
CA TYR A 10 -11.42 -6.80 -7.98
C TYR A 10 -9.96 -6.80 -8.47
N CYS A 11 -9.02 -7.15 -7.59
CA CYS A 11 -7.60 -7.04 -7.85
C CYS A 11 -6.77 -8.19 -7.22
N ASN A 12 -5.51 -8.28 -7.64
CA ASN A 12 -4.48 -9.07 -6.98
C ASN A 12 -3.54 -8.12 -6.22
N LEU A 13 -3.33 -8.34 -4.93
CA LEU A 13 -2.31 -7.62 -4.14
C LEU A 13 -0.94 -8.23 -4.41
N LEU A 14 -0.01 -7.43 -4.93
CA LEU A 14 1.31 -7.89 -5.35
C LEU A 14 2.36 -7.67 -4.27
N VAL A 15 2.36 -6.48 -3.66
CA VAL A 15 3.28 -6.10 -2.59
C VAL A 15 2.64 -5.01 -1.74
N GLN A 16 3.02 -4.94 -0.48
CA GLN A 16 2.44 -4.05 0.53
C GLN A 16 3.56 -3.52 1.44
N GLY A 17 3.50 -2.22 1.72
CA GLY A 17 4.18 -1.58 2.85
C GLY A 17 3.15 -1.10 3.85
N LEU A 18 3.52 -1.07 5.13
CA LEU A 18 2.64 -0.84 6.27
C LEU A 18 3.24 0.18 7.25
N SER A 19 2.37 0.97 7.86
CA SER A 19 2.61 1.70 9.10
C SER A 19 1.46 1.39 10.08
N GLN A 20 1.74 1.38 11.38
CA GLN A 20 0.75 1.06 12.41
C GLN A 20 0.82 2.03 13.58
N GLU A 21 -0.33 2.55 13.97
CA GLU A 21 -0.54 3.36 15.17
C GLU A 21 -1.70 2.76 15.97
N GLY A 22 -1.39 2.12 17.10
CA GLY A 22 -2.39 1.39 17.88
C GLY A 22 -3.10 0.31 17.04
N GLU A 23 -4.43 0.39 16.98
CA GLU A 23 -5.27 -0.53 16.19
C GLU A 23 -5.38 -0.14 14.71
N ASP A 24 -4.87 1.04 14.32
CA ASP A 24 -4.99 1.56 12.97
C ASP A 24 -3.75 1.20 12.13
N ILE A 25 -3.99 0.60 10.97
CA ILE A 25 -2.96 0.13 10.05
C ILE A 25 -3.15 0.80 8.71
N SER A 26 -2.17 1.61 8.34
CA SER A 26 -2.08 2.31 7.07
C SER A 26 -1.24 1.48 6.10
N ALA A 27 -1.65 1.39 4.85
CA ALA A 27 -1.00 0.57 3.85
C ALA A 27 -0.81 1.33 2.54
N VAL A 28 0.36 1.13 1.93
CA VAL A 28 0.62 1.49 0.54
C VAL A 28 0.92 0.21 -0.23
N GLU A 29 0.17 -0.02 -1.30
CA GLU A 29 0.10 -1.32 -1.95
C GLU A 29 0.27 -1.19 -3.44
N ARG A 30 0.98 -2.13 -4.06
CA ARG A 30 0.91 -2.32 -5.50
C ARG A 30 -0.08 -3.43 -5.80
N ILE A 31 -1.14 -3.08 -6.53
CA ILE A 31 -2.21 -4.00 -6.89
C ILE A 31 -2.28 -4.15 -8.41
N PHE A 32 -2.69 -5.31 -8.89
CA PHE A 32 -3.06 -5.52 -10.28
C PHE A 32 -4.59 -5.53 -10.41
N VAL A 33 -5.15 -4.53 -11.07
CA VAL A 33 -6.60 -4.38 -11.27
C VAL A 33 -7.01 -5.21 -12.48
N LYS A 34 -7.82 -6.24 -12.24
CA LYS A 34 -8.15 -7.27 -13.26
C LYS A 34 -8.94 -6.71 -14.42
N ALA A 35 -9.94 -5.87 -14.14
CA ALA A 35 -10.81 -5.30 -15.16
C ALA A 35 -10.09 -4.31 -16.09
N LEU A 36 -9.01 -3.68 -15.60
CA LEU A 36 -8.24 -2.67 -16.33
C LEU A 36 -6.90 -3.19 -16.84
N ASN A 37 -6.54 -4.44 -16.51
CA ASN A 37 -5.30 -5.11 -16.91
C ASN A 37 -4.04 -4.26 -16.64
N ARG A 38 -3.97 -3.61 -15.46
CA ARG A 38 -2.84 -2.73 -15.10
C ARG A 38 -2.51 -2.78 -13.62
N GLU A 39 -1.28 -2.38 -13.28
CA GLU A 39 -0.85 -2.16 -11.90
C GLU A 39 -1.19 -0.75 -11.43
N GLU A 40 -1.59 -0.62 -10.16
CA GLU A 40 -1.93 0.64 -9.50
C GLU A 40 -1.30 0.68 -8.10
N ILE A 41 -1.03 1.89 -7.62
CA ILE A 41 -0.69 2.12 -6.20
C ILE A 41 -1.98 2.45 -5.45
N ARG A 42 -2.29 1.68 -4.42
CA ARG A 42 -3.44 1.88 -3.55
C ARG A 42 -2.99 2.28 -2.15
N PHE A 43 -3.57 3.35 -1.64
CA PHE A 43 -3.55 3.67 -0.21
C PHE A 43 -4.76 3.02 0.45
N ALA A 44 -4.53 2.28 1.53
CA ALA A 44 -5.55 1.49 2.19
C ALA A 44 -5.44 1.66 3.71
N TRP A 45 -6.59 1.57 4.38
CA TRP A 45 -6.69 1.63 5.83
C TRP A 45 -7.32 0.35 6.35
N TYR A 46 -6.73 -0.21 7.39
CA TYR A 46 -7.22 -1.37 8.11
C TYR A 46 -7.31 -1.04 9.60
N LYS A 47 -8.30 -1.63 10.28
CA LYS A 47 -8.33 -1.71 11.74
C LYS A 47 -8.05 -3.12 12.18
N GLU A 48 -7.14 -3.29 13.13
CA GLU A 48 -6.91 -4.56 13.79
C GLU A 48 -7.89 -4.74 14.94
N LYS A 49 -8.68 -5.81 14.88
CA LYS A 49 -9.63 -6.18 15.93
C LYS A 49 -9.52 -7.68 16.18
N ASN A 50 -9.26 -8.07 17.43
CA ASN A 50 -9.10 -9.47 17.83
C ASN A 50 -8.08 -10.24 16.95
N GLY A 51 -6.96 -9.62 16.59
CA GLY A 51 -5.91 -10.21 15.73
C GLY A 51 -6.27 -10.33 14.24
N SER A 52 -7.39 -9.75 13.81
CA SER A 52 -7.83 -9.73 12.42
C SER A 52 -7.82 -8.31 11.85
N LYS A 53 -7.28 -8.14 10.63
CA LYS A 53 -7.24 -6.86 9.92
C LYS A 53 -8.50 -6.65 9.09
N HIS A 54 -9.24 -5.58 9.38
CA HIS A 54 -10.48 -5.21 8.72
C HIS A 54 -10.29 -3.98 7.84
N PHE A 55 -10.47 -4.14 6.52
CA PHE A 55 -10.38 -3.03 5.56
C PHE A 55 -11.49 -2.00 5.81
N GLN A 56 -11.12 -0.72 5.83
CA GLN A 56 -12.04 0.41 5.98
C GLN A 56 -12.33 1.02 4.60
N LEU A 57 -13.61 1.21 4.28
CA LEU A 57 -14.05 1.82 3.00
C LEU A 57 -13.93 3.36 2.99
N ARG A 58 -13.10 3.93 3.86
CA ARG A 58 -12.90 5.37 4.00
C ARG A 58 -11.58 5.77 3.34
N PRO A 59 -11.45 7.04 2.89
CA PRO A 59 -10.15 7.58 2.52
C PRO A 59 -9.12 7.39 3.63
N LEU A 60 -7.86 7.25 3.25
CA LEU A 60 -6.74 7.21 4.18
C LEU A 60 -6.24 8.64 4.39
N ASP A 61 -6.50 9.18 5.58
CA ASP A 61 -6.01 10.49 6.01
C ASP A 61 -4.80 10.28 6.93
N LEU A 62 -3.69 10.97 6.64
CA LEU A 62 -2.43 10.85 7.40
C LEU A 62 -1.83 12.22 7.65
N THR A 63 -1.10 12.36 8.75
CA THR A 63 -0.16 13.48 8.94
C THR A 63 1.03 13.34 7.99
N GLU A 64 1.83 14.41 7.82
CA GLU A 64 3.04 14.34 6.99
C GLU A 64 4.06 13.33 7.53
N GLU A 65 4.19 13.22 8.85
CA GLU A 65 5.09 12.28 9.51
C GLU A 65 4.67 10.83 9.27
N GLU A 66 3.39 10.52 9.47
CA GLU A 66 2.82 9.19 9.19
C GLU A 66 2.94 8.81 7.72
N LEU A 67 2.66 9.76 6.81
CA LEU A 67 2.80 9.54 5.38
C LEU A 67 4.26 9.22 5.02
N LEU A 68 5.21 9.95 5.60
CA LEU A 68 6.63 9.72 5.36
C LEU A 68 7.05 8.32 5.84
N GLU A 69 6.62 7.88 7.01
CA GLU A 69 6.88 6.52 7.51
C GLU A 69 6.25 5.45 6.62
N LEU A 70 5.01 5.65 6.17
CA LEU A 70 4.35 4.73 5.25
C LEU A 70 5.09 4.63 3.90
N LEU A 71 5.54 5.77 3.37
CA LEU A 71 6.31 5.81 2.13
C LEU A 71 7.68 5.13 2.31
N LYS A 72 8.36 5.34 3.45
CA LYS A 72 9.63 4.66 3.77
C LYS A 72 9.45 3.15 3.76
N ASP A 73 8.44 2.61 4.45
CA ASP A 73 8.21 1.17 4.43
C ASP A 73 7.83 0.68 3.03
N GLY A 74 6.96 1.39 2.31
CA GLY A 74 6.63 1.07 0.92
C GLY A 74 7.84 1.03 -0.02
N VAL A 75 8.79 1.95 0.13
CA VAL A 75 10.08 1.95 -0.59
C VAL A 75 10.89 0.72 -0.19
N ASN A 76 11.02 0.41 1.10
CA ASN A 76 11.78 -0.74 1.59
C ASN A 76 11.20 -2.08 1.12
N LYS A 77 9.86 -2.20 1.07
CA LYS A 77 9.15 -3.41 0.64
C LYS A 77 9.06 -3.60 -0.86
N GLY A 78 9.44 -2.60 -1.66
CA GLY A 78 9.39 -2.73 -3.12
C GLY A 78 8.05 -2.36 -3.74
N VAL A 79 7.18 -1.63 -3.02
CA VAL A 79 5.88 -1.17 -3.52
C VAL A 79 6.06 -0.27 -4.74
N PHE A 80 6.97 0.69 -4.63
CA PHE A 80 7.34 1.58 -5.73
C PHE A 80 8.43 0.96 -6.61
N THR A 81 8.25 1.03 -7.93
CA THR A 81 9.25 0.57 -8.91
C THR A 81 10.51 1.43 -8.87
N SER A 82 11.62 0.91 -9.38
CA SER A 82 12.88 1.67 -9.48
C SER A 82 12.73 2.93 -10.34
N ASP A 83 12.02 2.83 -11.47
CA ASP A 83 11.73 3.97 -12.36
C ASP A 83 10.93 5.07 -11.65
N PHE A 84 9.88 4.69 -10.90
CA PHE A 84 9.11 5.64 -10.10
C PHE A 84 9.99 6.36 -9.08
N ARG A 85 10.83 5.61 -8.33
CA ARG A 85 11.73 6.21 -7.32
C ARG A 85 12.73 7.17 -7.94
N LYS A 86 13.26 6.85 -9.12
CA LYS A 86 14.18 7.73 -9.83
C LYS A 86 13.48 9.05 -10.18
N LYS A 87 12.31 8.98 -10.81
CA LYS A 87 11.50 10.15 -11.17
C LYS A 87 11.05 10.96 -9.95
N LEU A 88 10.73 10.30 -8.84
CA LEU A 88 10.37 10.98 -7.59
C LEU A 88 11.54 11.80 -7.04
N LYS A 89 12.78 11.29 -7.12
CA LYS A 89 13.98 12.04 -6.70
C LYS A 89 14.29 13.24 -7.59
N GLU A 90 13.79 13.27 -8.82
CA GLU A 90 14.02 14.39 -9.75
C GLU A 90 13.08 15.59 -9.46
N ILE A 91 12.04 15.39 -8.64
CA ILE A 91 11.07 16.44 -8.27
C ILE A 91 11.12 16.86 -6.80
N LEU A 92 12.05 16.30 -6.02
CA LEU A 92 12.34 16.64 -4.61
C LEU A 92 13.67 17.40 -4.54
#